data_AF-F2S8B0-F1
#
_entry.id   AF-F2S8B0-F1
#
_cell.length_a   1.000
_cell.length_b   1.000
_cell.length_c   1.000
_cell.angle_alpha   90.00
_cell.angle_beta   90.00
_cell.angle_gamma   90.00
#
_symmetry.space_group_name_H-M   'P 1'
#
loop_
_entity.id
_entity.type
_entity.pdbx_description
1 polymer ?
#
loop_
_entity_poly.entity_id
_entity_poly.type
_entity_poly.pdbx_seq_one_letter_code
_entity_poly.pdbx_strand_id
1 'polypeptide(L)'
;MATLKFVNSLPRSSGWLAVGMGELPRDLRTGAQLRITTARPGTVHFELDVQKEHTNRLGILHGGTIASMVTYLGSGGKVGDKILAEVTCDKFGNKLAYTTIKFTNKADEIVARGSHTKYIAQAFRDPRNIIEQKKS
;
A
#
# COMPACT_ATOMS: atom_id res chain seq x y z
N MET A 1 -2.60 3.95 -26.85
CA MET A 1 -3.86 4.61 -26.40
C MET A 1 -4.58 3.86 -25.26
N ALA A 2 -3.86 3.26 -24.29
CA ALA A 2 -4.47 2.49 -23.19
C ALA A 2 -4.55 3.29 -21.86
N THR A 3 -3.55 4.12 -21.56
CA THR A 3 -3.44 4.90 -20.31
C THR A 3 -4.58 5.92 -20.12
N LEU A 4 -5.16 6.42 -21.21
CA LEU A 4 -6.27 7.38 -21.15
C LEU A 4 -7.61 6.74 -20.76
N LYS A 5 -7.82 5.45 -21.07
CA LYS A 5 -9.11 4.78 -20.82
C LYS A 5 -9.34 4.47 -19.34
N PHE A 6 -8.29 4.10 -18.59
CA PHE A 6 -8.40 3.77 -17.17
C PHE A 6 -8.73 4.98 -16.29
N VAL A 7 -8.17 6.15 -16.61
CA VAL A 7 -8.46 7.38 -15.84
C VAL A 7 -9.87 7.89 -16.14
N ASN A 8 -10.31 7.82 -17.40
CA ASN A 8 -11.67 8.24 -17.78
C ASN A 8 -12.77 7.29 -17.28
N SER A 9 -12.44 6.05 -16.88
CA SER A 9 -13.40 5.13 -16.25
C SER A 9 -13.56 5.34 -14.74
N LEU A 10 -12.83 6.27 -14.12
CA LEU A 10 -13.03 6.65 -12.72
C LEU A 10 -14.12 7.74 -12.63
N PRO A 11 -15.24 7.51 -11.91
CA PRO A 11 -16.25 8.52 -11.65
C PRO A 11 -15.63 9.83 -11.13
N ARG A 12 -16.01 10.95 -11.76
CA ARG A 12 -15.49 12.29 -11.46
C ARG A 12 -16.23 13.01 -10.33
N SER A 13 -17.19 12.35 -9.68
CA SER A 13 -17.99 12.91 -8.59
C SER A 13 -17.44 12.48 -7.24
N SER A 14 -17.45 13.42 -6.29
CA SER A 14 -17.11 13.37 -4.87
C SER A 14 -17.86 12.34 -4.00
N GLY A 15 -18.31 11.23 -4.59
CA GLY A 15 -18.91 10.09 -3.93
C GLY A 15 -17.90 8.96 -3.74
N TRP A 16 -18.05 8.22 -2.64
CA TRP A 16 -17.27 7.03 -2.30
C TRP A 16 -17.14 6.09 -3.49
N LEU A 17 -15.94 6.04 -4.08
CA LEU A 17 -15.65 5.19 -5.22
C LEU A 17 -15.10 3.86 -4.70
N ALA A 18 -15.97 2.87 -4.62
CA ALA A 18 -15.54 1.48 -4.62
C ALA A 18 -14.94 1.19 -6.01
N VAL A 19 -13.62 1.28 -6.14
CA VAL A 19 -12.93 0.88 -7.36
C VAL A 19 -13.11 -0.63 -7.52
N GLY A 20 -13.99 -1.05 -8.44
CA GLY A 20 -14.01 -2.41 -8.97
C GLY A 20 -14.21 -3.54 -7.95
N MET A 21 -14.98 -3.32 -6.89
CA MET A 21 -15.47 -4.39 -6.04
C MET A 21 -16.94 -4.59 -6.39
N GLY A 22 -17.24 -5.61 -7.21
CA GLY A 22 -18.61 -6.10 -7.35
C GLY A 22 -19.20 -6.26 -5.94
N GLU A 23 -20.39 -5.71 -5.73
CA GLU A 23 -21.10 -5.58 -4.45
C GLU A 23 -20.55 -6.45 -3.32
N LEU A 24 -19.52 -5.95 -2.63
CA LEU A 24 -19.03 -6.65 -1.45
C LEU A 24 -20.04 -6.43 -0.32
N PRO A 25 -20.46 -7.49 0.37
CA PRO A 25 -21.35 -7.36 1.51
C PRO A 25 -20.70 -6.45 2.56
N ARG A 26 -21.55 -5.72 3.31
CA ARG A 26 -21.13 -4.63 4.21
C ARG A 26 -20.13 -5.07 5.29
N ASP A 27 -20.03 -6.36 5.54
CA ASP A 27 -19.17 -7.06 6.50
C ASP A 27 -17.74 -7.33 6.00
N LEU A 28 -17.48 -7.29 4.69
CA LEU A 28 -16.13 -7.43 4.10
C LEU A 28 -15.34 -6.11 4.01
N ARG A 29 -15.80 -5.04 4.67
CA ARG A 29 -15.13 -3.72 4.73
C ARG A 29 -13.92 -3.69 5.67
N THR A 30 -13.11 -4.74 5.69
CA THR A 30 -11.89 -4.85 6.51
C THR A 30 -10.63 -4.37 5.79
N GLY A 31 -10.75 -3.76 4.61
CA GLY A 31 -9.66 -3.12 3.89
C GLY A 31 -9.70 -1.61 4.04
N ALA A 32 -8.55 -0.99 4.27
CA ALA A 32 -8.34 0.46 4.28
C ALA A 32 -9.17 1.16 3.21
N GLN A 33 -10.20 1.90 3.61
CA GLN A 33 -11.06 2.61 2.67
C GLN A 33 -10.26 3.77 2.07
N LEU A 34 -9.85 3.59 0.80
CA LEU A 34 -9.24 4.65 0.01
C LEU A 34 -10.35 5.37 -0.75
N ARG A 35 -10.47 6.67 -0.54
CA ARG A 35 -11.41 7.54 -1.25
C ARG A 35 -10.67 8.29 -2.35
N ILE A 36 -10.97 8.02 -3.61
CA ILE A 36 -10.48 8.84 -4.72
C ILE A 36 -11.13 10.22 -4.62
N THR A 37 -10.33 11.29 -4.58
CA THR A 37 -10.81 12.67 -4.54
C THR A 37 -10.78 13.32 -5.92
N THR A 38 -9.75 13.05 -6.71
CA THR A 38 -9.59 13.61 -8.07
C THR A 38 -8.85 12.62 -8.97
N ALA A 39 -9.26 12.48 -10.23
CA ALA A 39 -8.52 11.73 -11.24
C ALA A 39 -8.38 12.55 -12.53
N ARG A 40 -7.14 12.64 -13.03
CA ARG A 40 -6.78 13.26 -14.31
C ARG A 40 -5.77 12.36 -15.06
N PRO A 41 -5.64 12.46 -16.39
CA PRO A 41 -4.70 11.63 -17.13
C PRO A 41 -3.30 11.66 -16.49
N GLY A 42 -2.80 10.49 -16.06
CA GLY A 42 -1.51 10.35 -15.39
C GLY A 42 -1.48 10.67 -13.88
N THR A 43 -2.59 11.01 -13.22
CA THR A 43 -2.60 11.31 -11.79
C THR A 43 -3.94 10.98 -11.14
N VAL A 44 -3.90 10.27 -10.01
CA VAL A 44 -5.06 10.04 -9.13
C VAL A 44 -4.70 10.53 -7.73
N HIS A 45 -5.59 11.31 -7.15
CA HIS A 45 -5.53 11.72 -5.75
C HIS A 45 -6.52 10.85 -4.97
N PHE A 46 -6.09 10.39 -3.81
CA PHE A 46 -6.94 9.64 -2.90
C PHE A 46 -6.63 10.03 -1.46
N GLU A 47 -7.57 9.74 -0.58
CA GLU A 47 -7.48 9.92 0.86
C GLU A 47 -7.67 8.57 1.56
N LEU A 48 -7.03 8.41 2.71
CA LEU A 48 -7.22 7.29 3.61
C LEU A 48 -7.72 7.81 4.96
N ASP A 49 -8.88 7.35 5.39
CA ASP A 49 -9.31 7.53 6.77
C ASP A 49 -8.51 6.57 7.66
N VAL A 50 -7.68 7.13 8.55
CA VAL A 50 -6.86 6.33 9.47
C VAL A 50 -7.74 5.80 10.60
N GLN A 51 -7.93 4.49 10.62
CA GLN A 51 -8.66 3.76 11.66
C GLN A 51 -7.69 3.03 12.58
N LYS A 52 -8.18 2.58 13.74
CA LYS A 52 -7.36 1.90 14.75
C LYS A 52 -6.62 0.68 14.17
N GLU A 53 -7.27 -0.06 13.28
CA GLU A 53 -6.74 -1.24 12.59
C GLU A 53 -5.57 -0.91 11.66
N HIS A 54 -5.47 0.34 11.21
CA HIS A 54 -4.36 0.83 10.38
C HIS A 54 -3.14 1.23 11.22
N THR A 55 -3.30 1.36 12.54
CA THR A 55 -2.26 1.84 13.45
C THR A 55 -1.46 0.70 14.06
N ASN A 56 -0.24 0.99 14.48
CA ASN A 56 0.57 0.09 15.28
C ASN A 56 0.30 0.30 16.78
N ARG A 57 0.98 -0.47 17.63
CA ARG A 57 0.92 -0.34 19.10
C ARG A 57 1.26 1.05 19.68
N LEU A 58 1.89 1.92 18.90
CA LEU A 58 2.19 3.30 19.28
C LEU A 58 1.07 4.27 18.90
N GLY A 59 -0.05 3.77 18.34
CA GLY A 59 -1.20 4.59 17.92
C GLY A 59 -0.94 5.41 16.65
N ILE A 60 0.16 5.15 15.95
CA ILE A 60 0.50 5.82 14.68
C ILE A 60 0.25 4.89 13.51
N LEU A 61 0.04 5.45 12.32
CA LEU A 61 -0.16 4.68 11.09
C LEU A 61 0.96 3.66 10.90
N HIS A 62 0.60 2.38 10.82
CA HIS A 62 1.56 1.31 10.65
C HIS A 62 2.19 1.40 9.26
N GLY A 63 3.52 1.29 9.19
CA GLY A 63 4.26 1.37 7.94
C GLY A 63 3.87 0.28 6.92
N GLY A 64 3.26 -0.83 7.36
CA GLY A 64 2.70 -1.86 6.48
C GLY A 64 1.47 -1.37 5.70
N THR A 65 0.65 -0.50 6.29
CA THR A 65 -0.56 0.06 5.67
C THR A 65 -0.22 0.95 4.47
N ILE A 66 0.81 1.77 4.60
CA ILE A 66 1.33 2.58 3.47
C ILE A 66 2.15 1.72 2.52
N ALA A 67 2.87 0.71 3.02
CA ALA A 67 3.69 -0.15 2.17
C ALA A 67 2.87 -0.89 1.10
N SER A 68 1.62 -1.27 1.40
CA SER A 68 0.72 -1.91 0.44
C SER A 68 0.20 -0.96 -0.66
N MET A 69 0.39 0.35 -0.53
CA MET A 69 0.05 1.31 -1.58
C MET A 69 1.18 1.35 -2.61
N VAL A 70 0.98 0.67 -3.72
CA VAL A 70 2.01 0.46 -4.74
C VAL A 70 1.49 0.69 -6.14
N THR A 71 2.41 0.89 -7.08
CA THR A 71 2.08 0.99 -8.50
C THR A 71 1.89 -0.39 -9.08
N TYR A 72 0.73 -0.61 -9.68
CA TYR A 72 0.40 -1.83 -10.42
C TYR A 72 1.09 -1.83 -11.79
N LEU A 73 1.69 -2.95 -12.16
CA LEU A 73 2.48 -3.13 -13.38
C LEU A 73 1.87 -4.17 -14.34
N GLY A 74 1.02 -5.07 -13.84
CA GLY A 74 0.35 -6.11 -14.64
C GLY A 74 -0.80 -6.74 -13.88
N SER A 75 -1.61 -7.59 -14.52
CA SER A 75 -2.74 -8.25 -13.85
C SER A 75 -2.24 -9.16 -12.72
N GLY A 76 -2.51 -8.78 -11.49
CA GLY A 76 -2.25 -9.46 -10.22
C GLY A 76 -3.04 -10.77 -10.00
N GLY A 77 -3.38 -11.49 -11.06
CA GLY A 77 -4.04 -12.79 -11.00
C GLY A 77 -5.57 -12.73 -10.99
N LYS A 78 -6.19 -13.89 -10.77
CA LYS A 78 -7.63 -14.11 -10.74
C LYS A 78 -8.09 -14.54 -9.34
N VAL A 79 -9.40 -14.61 -9.11
CA VAL A 79 -9.96 -15.17 -7.87
C VAL A 79 -9.39 -16.58 -7.65
N GLY A 80 -8.87 -16.82 -6.45
CA GLY A 80 -8.19 -18.07 -6.08
C GLY A 80 -6.67 -18.05 -6.29
N ASP A 81 -6.12 -17.04 -6.96
CA ASP A 81 -4.67 -16.85 -7.03
C ASP A 81 -4.11 -16.23 -5.76
N LYS A 82 -2.83 -16.53 -5.52
CA LYS A 82 -2.03 -15.92 -4.47
C LYS A 82 -1.02 -14.99 -5.13
N ILE A 83 -0.94 -13.79 -4.60
CA ILE A 83 0.15 -12.85 -4.87
C ILE A 83 1.09 -12.92 -3.66
N LEU A 84 2.38 -13.06 -3.91
CA LEU A 84 3.40 -12.96 -2.87
C LEU A 84 3.87 -11.52 -2.77
N ALA A 85 4.12 -11.06 -1.55
CA ALA A 85 4.70 -9.74 -1.28
C ALA A 85 6.04 -9.93 -0.59
N GLU A 86 7.10 -9.40 -1.20
CA GLU A 86 8.43 -9.33 -0.60
C GLU A 86 8.74 -7.87 -0.28
N VAL A 87 9.23 -7.60 0.93
CA VAL A 87 9.66 -6.27 1.37
C VAL A 87 11.12 -6.33 1.79
N THR A 88 11.96 -5.55 1.14
CA THR A 88 13.37 -5.36 1.50
C THR A 88 13.53 -4.04 2.24
N CYS A 89 14.40 -4.02 3.26
CA CYS A 89 14.90 -2.79 3.84
C CYS A 89 16.26 -2.48 3.21
N ASP A 90 16.24 -1.66 2.16
CA ASP A 90 17.43 -1.38 1.33
C ASP A 90 18.47 -0.56 2.11
N LYS A 91 18.02 0.32 3.02
CA LYS A 91 18.90 1.11 3.90
C LYS A 91 18.21 1.41 5.22
N PHE A 92 18.95 1.25 6.31
CA PHE A 92 18.46 1.49 7.67
C PHE A 92 19.38 2.47 8.41
N GLY A 93 18.85 3.64 8.77
CA GLY A 93 19.60 4.68 9.48
C GLY A 93 19.06 5.00 10.89
N ASN A 94 19.54 6.10 11.47
CA ASN A 94 19.11 6.55 12.81
C ASN A 94 17.76 7.28 12.83
N LYS A 95 17.25 7.70 11.68
CA LYS A 95 15.97 8.42 11.56
C LYS A 95 15.11 7.91 10.43
N LEU A 96 15.71 7.43 9.34
CA LEU A 96 15.01 6.98 8.14
C LEU A 96 15.38 5.53 7.81
N ALA A 97 14.41 4.78 7.31
CA ALA A 97 14.60 3.52 6.60
C ALA A 97 14.01 3.63 5.20
N TYR A 98 14.70 3.07 4.22
CA TYR A 98 14.28 2.99 2.84
C TYR A 98 13.91 1.54 2.55
N THR A 99 12.70 1.31 2.06
CA THR A 99 12.19 -0.03 1.80
C THR A 99 11.65 -0.14 0.40
N THR A 100 11.91 -1.25 -0.26
CA THR A 100 11.29 -1.62 -1.53
C THR A 100 10.35 -2.78 -1.30
N ILE A 101 9.18 -2.73 -1.93
CA ILE A 101 8.20 -3.81 -1.92
C ILE A 101 7.93 -4.27 -3.35
N LYS A 102 7.87 -5.58 -3.53
CA LYS A 102 7.51 -6.23 -4.79
C LYS A 102 6.38 -7.20 -4.54
N PHE A 103 5.42 -7.19 -5.45
CA PHE A 103 4.36 -8.18 -5.51
C PHE A 103 4.61 -9.08 -6.71
N THR A 104 4.65 -10.39 -6.51
CA THR A 104 4.85 -11.39 -7.56
C THR A 104 3.68 -12.35 -7.66
N ASN A 105 3.40 -12.83 -8.87
CA ASN A 105 2.46 -13.93 -9.08
C ASN A 105 3.14 -15.30 -8.84
N LYS A 106 2.43 -16.41 -9.07
CA LYS A 106 2.97 -17.77 -8.91
C LYS A 106 4.12 -18.11 -9.88
N ALA A 107 4.29 -17.34 -10.94
CA ALA A 107 5.38 -17.48 -11.90
C ALA A 107 6.57 -16.54 -11.58
N ASP A 108 6.58 -15.93 -10.39
CA ASP A 108 7.56 -14.94 -9.93
C ASP A 108 7.64 -13.66 -10.78
N GLU A 109 6.61 -13.39 -11.59
CA GLU A 109 6.52 -12.16 -12.36
C GLU A 109 6.04 -11.00 -11.47
N ILE A 110 6.71 -9.85 -11.56
CA ILE A 110 6.35 -8.66 -10.78
C ILE A 110 5.05 -8.05 -11.31
N VAL A 111 4.01 -8.04 -10.48
CA VAL A 111 2.69 -7.47 -10.79
C VAL A 111 2.48 -6.09 -10.18
N ALA A 112 3.22 -5.74 -9.11
CA ALA A 112 3.23 -4.41 -8.55
C ALA A 112 4.54 -4.13 -7.80
N ARG A 113 4.92 -2.85 -7.67
CA ARG A 113 6.09 -2.44 -6.90
C ARG A 113 5.91 -1.08 -6.25
N GLY A 114 6.62 -0.87 -5.15
CA GLY A 114 6.72 0.43 -4.50
C GLY A 114 8.02 0.62 -3.76
N SER A 115 8.34 1.87 -3.47
CA SER A 115 9.47 2.25 -2.62
C SER A 115 8.98 3.28 -1.62
N HIS A 116 9.35 3.11 -0.36
CA HIS A 116 8.86 3.91 0.75
C HIS A 116 10.02 4.37 1.62
N THR A 117 9.96 5.63 2.05
CA THR A 117 10.87 6.19 3.05
C THR A 117 10.11 6.33 4.36
N LYS A 118 10.55 5.62 5.40
CA LYS A 118 9.88 5.55 6.70
C LYS A 118 10.67 6.31 7.75
N TYR A 119 9.99 7.15 8.53
CA TYR A 119 10.59 7.76 9.72
C TYR A 119 10.55 6.77 10.89
N ILE A 120 11.73 6.40 11.40
CA ILE A 120 11.91 5.30 12.35
C ILE A 120 12.52 5.72 13.68
N ALA A 121 12.75 7.02 13.91
CA ALA A 121 13.39 7.48 15.14
C ALA A 121 12.64 7.04 16.41
N GLN A 122 11.31 6.98 16.35
CA GLN A 122 10.48 6.51 17.47
C GLN A 122 10.58 5.00 17.68
N ALA A 123 10.91 4.22 16.66
CA ALA A 123 11.05 2.77 16.77
C ALA A 123 12.18 2.38 17.73
N PHE A 124 13.22 3.21 17.89
CA PHE A 124 14.30 2.95 18.84
C PHE A 124 13.89 3.05 20.31
N ARG A 125 12.71 3.58 20.61
CA ARG A 125 12.24 3.77 21.99
C ARG A 125 11.37 2.62 22.51
N ASP A 126 10.90 1.73 21.64
CA ASP A 126 10.11 0.58 22.10
C ASP A 126 11.02 -0.62 22.37
N PRO A 127 11.05 -1.13 23.62
CA PRO A 127 11.96 -2.21 24.02
C PRO A 127 11.68 -3.55 23.33
N ARG A 128 10.51 -3.71 22.68
CA ARG A 128 10.18 -4.91 21.90
C ARG A 128 10.75 -4.88 20.47
N ASN A 129 11.29 -3.74 20.03
CA ASN A 129 11.91 -3.65 18.71
C ASN A 129 13.31 -4.25 18.73
N ILE A 130 13.57 -5.21 17.84
CA ILE A 130 14.89 -5.78 17.64
C ILE A 130 15.73 -4.77 16.85
N ILE A 131 16.69 -4.14 17.52
CA ILE A 131 17.51 -3.04 16.98
C ILE A 131 19.02 -3.35 17.00
N GLU A 132 19.40 -4.54 17.43
CA GLU A 132 20.78 -4.93 17.67
C GLU A 132 21.45 -5.54 16.43
N GLN A 133 20.67 -6.06 15.48
CA GLN A 133 21.15 -6.65 14.22
C GLN A 133 21.60 -5.60 13.17
N LYS A 134 21.89 -4.35 13.59
CA LYS A 134 22.14 -3.19 12.71
C LYS A 134 23.55 -3.06 12.16
N LYS A 135 24.45 -4.02 12.38
CA LYS A 135 25.83 -3.93 11.92
C LYS A 135 26.00 -4.71 10.61
N SER A 136 25.82 -4.02 9.49
CA SER A 136 26.55 -4.30 8.24
C SER A 136 27.33 -3.06 7.86
#